data_AF-A0A7S0F8R4-F1
#
_entry.id   AF-A0A7S0F8R4-F1
#
_cell.length_a   1.000
_cell.length_b   1.000
_cell.length_c   1.000
_cell.angle_alpha   90.00
_cell.angle_beta   90.00
_cell.angle_gamma   90.00
#
_symmetry.space_group_name_H-M   'P 1'
#
loop_
_entity.id
_entity.type
_entity.pdbx_description
1 polymer ?
#
loop_
_entity_poly.entity_id
_entity_poly.type
_entity_poly.pdbx_seq_one_letter_code
_entity_poly.pdbx_strand_id
1 'polypeptide(L)'
;MFGWLGGCCCEEVTGSTDDFKRDIEQVSLFPENCVSFDPQGQNVTYASDVDGRWEYFCNFVDHSKGLRFRVELDHSERRSLRELDLELEEGWHFVYGGDACCKGQGTLRFLETMVRLKKRWPGRVHLLLGIRDLNLTQWTGEFEGDFETRRTELAHLAGVDPEQVTDEEVAKSCEDCLKPGGWTYEYMQLAQLAILLGDTLFIHGEILSGNVGVEEVRAGVKHQEAVRTGLLPEDDDPEDDVQDWVIRLNTEVRSQIRQWELVPAWDSMDKLRGASSVRQDKVQ
;
A
#
# COMPACT_ATOMS: atom_id res chain seq x y z
N MET A 1 -5.78 -16.55 -15.41
CA MET A 1 -6.26 -15.82 -16.59
C MET A 1 -6.33 -14.35 -16.17
N PHE A 2 -5.23 -13.62 -16.31
CA PHE A 2 -5.17 -12.19 -16.00
C PHE A 2 -5.45 -11.45 -17.30
N GLY A 3 -6.62 -10.80 -17.38
CA GLY A 3 -6.92 -9.85 -18.43
C GLY A 3 -6.54 -8.47 -17.94
N TRP A 4 -5.37 -7.99 -18.36
CA TRP A 4 -5.18 -6.55 -18.46
C TRP A 4 -6.17 -6.07 -19.54
N LEU A 5 -7.16 -5.28 -19.12
CA LEU A 5 -8.17 -4.59 -19.93
C LEU A 5 -9.05 -5.49 -20.83
N GLY A 6 -10.17 -5.96 -20.28
CA GLY A 6 -11.37 -6.34 -21.04
C GLY A 6 -12.44 -5.26 -20.86
N GLY A 7 -12.75 -4.54 -21.95
CA GLY A 7 -13.53 -3.30 -21.95
C GLY A 7 -14.95 -3.41 -21.38
N CYS A 8 -15.38 -2.30 -20.77
CA CYS A 8 -16.79 -2.03 -20.54
C CYS A 8 -17.27 -1.08 -21.64
N CYS A 9 -18.17 -1.56 -22.50
CA CYS A 9 -18.87 -0.76 -23.48
C CYS A 9 -19.68 0.34 -22.79
N CYS A 10 -19.21 1.58 -22.85
CA CYS A 10 -20.01 2.78 -22.65
C CYS A 10 -19.69 3.75 -23.78
N GLU A 11 -20.73 4.41 -24.28
CA GLU A 11 -20.82 5.13 -25.55
C GLU A 11 -19.69 6.15 -25.79
N GLU A 12 -19.34 6.31 -27.07
CA GLU A 12 -18.35 7.26 -27.58
C GLU A 12 -18.64 8.70 -27.10
N VAL A 13 -17.91 9.16 -26.09
CA VAL A 13 -17.73 10.59 -25.85
C VAL A 13 -16.54 11.02 -26.67
N THR A 14 -16.81 11.69 -27.78
CA THR A 14 -15.81 12.30 -28.65
C THR A 14 -15.17 13.50 -27.94
N GLY A 15 -14.21 13.23 -27.06
CA GLY A 15 -13.30 14.21 -26.47
C GLY A 15 -11.88 13.96 -26.98
N SER A 16 -11.22 14.99 -27.48
CA SER A 16 -9.85 14.90 -28.01
C SER A 16 -8.88 14.40 -26.94
N THR A 17 -8.05 13.41 -27.26
CA THR A 17 -7.00 12.86 -26.40
C THR A 17 -5.95 13.90 -25.97
N ASP A 18 -5.88 15.04 -26.66
CA ASP A 18 -4.96 16.15 -26.33
C ASP A 18 -5.45 17.04 -25.18
N ASP A 19 -6.76 17.13 -24.92
CA ASP A 19 -7.28 17.97 -23.83
C ASP A 19 -7.10 17.27 -22.47
N PHE A 20 -7.12 15.93 -22.44
CA PHE A 20 -6.95 15.15 -21.20
C PHE A 20 -5.49 15.16 -20.68
N LYS A 21 -4.50 15.22 -21.59
CA LYS A 21 -3.08 15.36 -21.21
C LYS A 21 -2.78 16.69 -20.54
N ARG A 22 -3.46 17.77 -20.95
CA ARG A 22 -3.28 19.12 -20.39
C ARG A 22 -3.81 19.28 -18.97
N ASP A 23 -4.87 18.58 -18.62
CA ASP A 23 -5.47 18.68 -17.28
C ASP A 23 -4.69 17.90 -16.21
N ILE A 24 -3.91 16.88 -16.61
CA ILE A 24 -3.01 16.11 -15.73
C ILE A 24 -1.76 16.93 -15.36
N GLU A 25 -1.32 17.85 -16.22
CA GLU A 25 -0.10 18.65 -16.00
C GLU A 25 -0.26 19.80 -14.98
N GLN A 26 -1.48 20.15 -14.52
CA GLN A 26 -1.71 21.36 -13.69
C GLN A 26 -2.19 21.14 -12.26
N VAL A 27 -2.39 19.91 -11.80
CA VAL A 27 -2.71 19.64 -10.39
C VAL A 27 -1.47 19.02 -9.76
N SER A 28 -1.01 19.53 -8.61
CA SER A 28 -0.02 18.83 -7.78
C SER A 28 -0.60 17.47 -7.40
N LEU A 29 -0.29 16.43 -8.18
CA LEU A 29 -0.81 15.07 -8.01
C LEU A 29 -0.21 14.37 -6.78
N PHE A 30 0.87 14.92 -6.24
CA PHE A 30 1.48 14.52 -4.99
C PHE A 30 0.90 15.34 -3.82
N PRO A 31 0.67 14.72 -2.64
CA PRO A 31 0.63 15.50 -1.41
C PRO A 31 1.90 16.36 -1.41
N GLU A 32 1.79 17.68 -1.20
CA GLU A 32 2.91 18.65 -1.30
C GLU A 32 4.16 18.26 -0.48
N ASN A 33 4.02 17.28 0.41
CA ASN A 33 5.03 16.82 1.33
C ASN A 33 5.65 15.43 1.02
N CYS A 34 5.18 14.72 -0.01
CA CYS A 34 5.84 13.49 -0.45
C CYS A 34 6.95 13.86 -1.45
N VAL A 35 8.16 13.34 -1.23
CA VAL A 35 9.29 13.53 -2.15
C VAL A 35 9.51 12.24 -2.92
N SER A 36 9.86 12.37 -4.21
CA SER A 36 10.28 11.25 -5.07
C SER A 36 11.82 11.11 -5.11
N PHE A 37 12.54 12.14 -4.69
CA PHE A 37 13.99 12.19 -4.65
C PHE A 37 14.50 13.05 -3.49
N ASP A 38 15.54 12.60 -2.79
CA ASP A 38 16.33 13.42 -1.87
C ASP A 38 17.83 13.11 -2.02
N PRO A 39 18.64 14.02 -2.57
CA PRO A 39 20.08 13.80 -2.77
C PRO A 39 20.88 13.73 -1.46
N GLN A 40 20.33 14.18 -0.34
CA GLN A 40 20.99 14.19 0.97
C GLN A 40 20.65 12.97 1.82
N GLY A 41 19.75 12.10 1.35
CA GLY A 41 19.28 10.92 2.07
C GLY A 41 20.34 9.81 2.17
N GLN A 42 21.25 9.90 3.14
CA GLN A 42 22.34 8.93 3.32
C GLN A 42 22.07 7.89 4.43
N ASN A 43 21.40 8.29 5.51
CA ASN A 43 21.08 7.38 6.61
C ASN A 43 19.68 6.81 6.42
N VAL A 44 19.59 5.58 5.92
CA VAL A 44 18.31 4.91 5.66
C VAL A 44 18.14 3.71 6.57
N THR A 45 16.99 3.61 7.22
CA THR A 45 16.50 2.34 7.78
C THR A 45 15.39 1.81 6.88
N TYR A 46 15.42 0.52 6.59
CA TYR A 46 14.53 -0.12 5.61
C TYR A 46 13.89 -1.38 6.19
N ALA A 47 12.57 -1.51 6.02
CA ALA A 47 11.82 -2.72 6.32
C ALA A 47 10.79 -2.96 5.21
N SER A 48 10.42 -4.21 4.96
CA SER A 48 9.39 -4.59 3.98
C SER A 48 8.71 -5.88 4.44
N ASP A 49 7.61 -6.25 3.80
CA ASP A 49 6.97 -7.56 3.94
C ASP A 49 6.58 -7.88 5.39
N VAL A 50 6.15 -6.85 6.14
CA VAL A 50 5.65 -7.05 7.51
C VAL A 50 4.42 -7.96 7.46
N ASP A 51 3.55 -7.81 6.45
CA ASP A 51 2.41 -8.70 6.23
C ASP A 51 1.54 -8.85 7.49
N GLY A 52 1.30 -7.73 8.18
CA GLY A 52 0.59 -7.67 9.47
C GLY A 52 1.30 -8.27 10.69
N ARG A 53 2.55 -8.75 10.57
CA ARG A 53 3.30 -9.37 11.68
C ARG A 53 3.89 -8.31 12.61
N TRP A 54 3.06 -7.84 13.55
CA TRP A 54 3.43 -6.76 14.48
C TRP A 54 4.73 -7.02 15.26
N GLU A 55 4.91 -8.22 15.81
CA GLU A 55 6.11 -8.56 16.57
C GLU A 55 7.38 -8.52 15.73
N TYR A 56 7.29 -8.93 14.46
CA TYR A 56 8.40 -8.81 13.51
C TYR A 56 8.80 -7.35 13.29
N PHE A 57 7.80 -6.47 13.10
CA PHE A 57 8.05 -5.04 12.97
C PHE A 57 8.62 -4.42 14.25
N CYS A 58 8.09 -4.79 15.41
CA CYS A 58 8.60 -4.30 16.69
C CYS A 58 10.05 -4.71 16.93
N ASN A 59 10.38 -5.98 16.67
CA ASN A 59 11.75 -6.47 16.75
C ASN A 59 12.68 -5.74 15.77
N PHE A 60 12.20 -5.40 14.57
CA PHE A 60 12.96 -4.54 13.67
C PHE A 60 13.22 -3.16 14.28
N VAL A 61 12.20 -2.50 14.85
CA VAL A 61 12.34 -1.18 15.47
C VAL A 61 13.38 -1.21 16.60
N ASP A 62 13.34 -2.22 17.47
CA ASP A 62 14.28 -2.38 18.60
C ASP A 62 15.75 -2.50 18.17
N HIS A 63 15.99 -3.03 16.98
CA HIS A 63 17.33 -3.20 16.42
C HIS A 63 17.71 -2.10 15.42
N SER A 64 16.78 -1.22 15.09
CA SER A 64 17.02 -0.14 14.13
C SER A 64 17.76 1.01 14.82
N LYS A 65 18.60 1.71 14.04
CA LYS A 65 19.24 2.96 14.49
C LYS A 65 18.42 4.20 14.18
N GLY A 66 17.46 4.09 13.26
CA GLY A 66 16.68 5.21 12.76
C GLY A 66 15.32 5.36 13.43
N LEU A 67 14.75 4.29 13.99
CA LEU A 67 13.43 4.30 14.59
C LEU A 67 13.48 3.83 16.04
N ARG A 68 12.61 4.40 16.87
CA ARG A 68 12.35 3.92 18.23
C ARG A 68 10.93 4.19 18.65
N PHE A 69 10.38 3.36 19.54
CA PHE A 69 9.11 3.67 20.19
C PHE A 69 9.28 4.84 21.17
N ARG A 70 8.30 5.74 21.21
CA ARG A 70 8.27 6.86 22.18
C ARG A 70 8.04 6.39 23.61
N VAL A 71 7.36 5.27 23.76
CA VAL A 71 7.01 4.68 25.05
C VAL A 71 7.62 3.30 25.10
N GLU A 72 8.44 3.07 26.13
CA GLU A 72 8.93 1.74 26.47
C GLU A 72 7.77 0.94 27.09
N LEU A 73 7.41 -0.14 26.40
CA LEU A 73 6.32 -1.05 26.76
C LEU A 73 6.59 -2.39 26.07
N ASP A 74 6.09 -3.47 26.65
CA ASP A 74 6.04 -4.75 25.96
C ASP A 74 5.23 -4.63 24.67
N HIS A 75 5.73 -5.20 23.57
CA HIS A 75 5.12 -5.08 22.25
C HIS A 75 3.71 -5.69 22.19
N SER A 76 3.43 -6.70 23.03
CA SER A 76 2.12 -7.33 23.17
C SER A 76 1.13 -6.49 23.99
N GLU A 77 1.58 -5.44 24.67
CA GLU A 77 0.69 -4.57 25.45
C GLU A 77 0.29 -3.31 24.68
N ARG A 78 0.91 -3.05 23.52
CA ARG A 78 0.65 -1.86 22.69
C ARG A 78 -0.72 -1.94 22.01
N ARG A 79 -1.67 -1.14 22.50
CA ARG A 79 -3.07 -1.06 22.02
C ARG A 79 -3.52 0.35 21.71
N SER A 80 -2.95 1.36 22.38
CA SER A 80 -3.41 2.75 22.26
C SER A 80 -2.55 3.59 21.31
N LEU A 81 -3.15 4.67 20.80
CA LEU A 81 -2.49 5.64 19.90
C LEU A 81 -1.12 6.10 20.39
N ARG A 82 -0.96 6.30 21.70
CA ARG A 82 0.28 6.82 22.29
C ARG A 82 1.35 5.74 22.36
N GLU A 83 0.96 4.48 22.50
CA GLU A 83 1.87 3.34 22.59
C GLU A 83 2.42 2.93 21.23
N LEU A 84 1.71 3.25 20.14
CA LEU A 84 2.14 2.97 18.76
C LEU A 84 3.08 4.05 18.20
N ASP A 85 3.23 5.19 18.87
CA ASP A 85 3.99 6.31 18.35
C ASP A 85 5.49 5.99 18.25
N LEU A 86 6.03 6.14 17.04
CA LEU A 86 7.45 6.07 16.75
C LEU A 86 8.09 7.47 16.69
N GLU A 87 9.40 7.48 16.95
CA GLU A 87 10.33 8.56 16.64
C GLU A 87 11.31 8.14 15.56
N LEU A 88 11.55 9.07 14.64
CA LEU A 88 12.58 8.97 13.62
C LEU A 88 13.76 9.84 14.04
N GLU A 89 14.93 9.22 14.16
CA GLU A 89 16.18 9.88 14.53
C GLU A 89 16.55 10.99 13.56
N GLU A 90 17.26 12.00 14.05
CA GLU A 90 17.65 13.17 13.24
C GLU A 90 18.59 12.74 12.10
N GLY A 91 18.34 13.27 10.90
CA GLY A 91 19.12 12.93 9.70
C GLY A 91 18.86 11.52 9.15
N TRP A 92 17.99 10.72 9.76
CA TRP A 92 17.55 9.43 9.22
C TRP A 92 16.33 9.56 8.32
N HIS A 93 16.28 8.70 7.31
CA HIS A 93 15.10 8.36 6.53
C HIS A 93 14.63 6.97 6.90
N PHE A 94 13.33 6.75 6.79
CA PHE A 94 12.72 5.42 6.88
C PHE A 94 12.01 5.11 5.58
N VAL A 95 12.35 3.98 4.98
CA VAL A 95 11.67 3.44 3.80
C VAL A 95 10.97 2.14 4.22
N TYR A 96 9.65 2.13 4.11
CA TYR A 96 8.87 0.89 4.18
C TYR A 96 8.65 0.38 2.76
N GLY A 97 9.15 -0.82 2.46
CA GLY A 97 9.25 -1.40 1.14
C GLY A 97 7.95 -1.95 0.56
N GLY A 98 6.83 -1.91 1.27
CA GLY A 98 5.54 -2.43 0.79
C GLY A 98 5.16 -3.78 1.40
N ASP A 99 4.03 -4.30 0.96
CA ASP A 99 3.37 -5.50 1.49
C ASP A 99 3.08 -5.35 2.99
N ALA A 100 2.31 -4.30 3.31
CA ALA A 100 1.93 -3.93 4.68
C ALA A 100 0.92 -4.92 5.29
N CYS A 101 -0.03 -5.37 4.47
CA CYS A 101 -1.20 -6.15 4.87
C CYS A 101 -1.13 -7.58 4.35
N CYS A 102 -1.82 -8.50 5.03
CA CYS A 102 -2.54 -9.68 4.49
C CYS A 102 -2.59 -10.88 5.43
N LYS A 103 -1.66 -11.04 6.39
CA LYS A 103 -1.58 -12.32 7.15
C LYS A 103 -1.48 -12.24 8.67
N GLY A 104 -1.08 -11.10 9.25
CA GLY A 104 -0.77 -11.02 10.68
C GLY A 104 -1.77 -10.24 11.53
N GLN A 105 -1.85 -10.62 12.82
CA GLN A 105 -2.72 -10.08 13.89
C GLN A 105 -2.36 -8.65 14.37
N GLY A 106 -1.80 -7.85 13.47
CA GLY A 106 -1.18 -6.57 13.78
C GLY A 106 -1.28 -5.55 12.65
N THR A 107 -2.15 -5.82 11.68
CA THR A 107 -2.30 -5.02 10.47
C THR A 107 -2.81 -3.63 10.80
N LEU A 108 -3.83 -3.50 11.66
CA LEU A 108 -4.37 -2.19 12.06
C LEU A 108 -3.30 -1.37 12.77
N ARG A 109 -2.62 -1.97 13.76
CA ARG A 109 -1.55 -1.28 14.50
C ARG A 109 -0.40 -0.86 13.59
N PHE A 110 -0.02 -1.73 12.66
CA PHE A 110 1.04 -1.45 11.71
C PHE A 110 0.68 -0.30 10.77
N LEU A 111 -0.46 -0.37 10.08
CA LEU A 111 -0.91 0.67 9.16
C LEU A 111 -1.07 2.02 9.86
N GLU A 112 -1.68 2.03 11.04
CA GLU A 112 -1.82 3.23 11.84
C GLU A 112 -0.45 3.84 12.17
N THR A 113 0.50 3.02 12.61
CA THR A 113 1.86 3.45 12.93
C THR A 113 2.53 4.08 11.71
N MET A 114 2.44 3.43 10.54
CA MET A 114 3.03 3.90 9.28
C MET A 114 2.44 5.22 8.81
N VAL A 115 1.11 5.33 8.80
CA VAL A 115 0.38 6.55 8.39
C VAL A 115 0.77 7.72 9.30
N ARG A 116 0.79 7.52 10.63
CA ARG A 116 1.17 8.57 11.58
C ARG A 116 2.62 8.99 11.43
N LEU A 117 3.53 8.03 11.28
CA LEU A 117 4.95 8.27 11.07
C LEU A 117 5.18 9.08 9.79
N LYS A 118 4.53 8.71 8.69
CA LYS A 118 4.57 9.44 7.41
C LYS A 118 4.01 10.86 7.54
N LYS A 119 2.85 11.03 8.18
CA LYS A 119 2.26 12.36 8.40
C LYS A 119 3.16 13.26 9.25
N ARG A 120 3.92 12.70 10.19
CA ARG A 120 4.82 13.45 11.08
C ARG A 120 6.15 13.81 10.42
N TRP A 121 6.69 12.96 9.54
CA TRP A 121 7.95 13.19 8.83
C TRP A 121 7.80 12.94 7.32
N PRO A 122 7.01 13.77 6.61
CA PRO A 122 6.59 13.43 5.26
C PRO A 122 7.74 13.45 4.23
N GLY A 123 8.78 14.25 4.44
CA GLY A 123 10.00 14.22 3.61
C GLY A 123 11.02 13.14 3.98
N ARG A 124 10.87 12.46 5.13
CA ARG A 124 11.86 11.49 5.62
C ARG A 124 11.32 10.07 5.78
N VAL A 125 10.00 9.90 5.73
CA VAL A 125 9.34 8.60 5.78
C VAL A 125 8.74 8.33 4.41
N HIS A 126 9.02 7.17 3.84
CA HIS A 126 8.61 6.80 2.50
C HIS A 126 7.92 5.45 2.56
N LEU A 127 6.65 5.41 2.20
CA LEU A 127 5.88 4.17 2.17
C LEU A 127 5.81 3.73 0.71
N LEU A 128 6.28 2.53 0.41
CA LEU A 128 6.22 1.96 -0.92
C LEU A 128 5.01 1.02 -1.03
N LEU A 129 4.45 0.92 -2.23
CA LEU A 129 3.38 -0.01 -2.55
C LEU A 129 4.01 -1.33 -3.00
N GLY A 130 3.71 -2.40 -2.26
CA GLY A 130 3.98 -3.75 -2.68
C GLY A 130 2.87 -4.33 -3.53
N ILE A 131 3.11 -5.52 -4.09
CA ILE A 131 2.14 -6.17 -4.98
C ILE A 131 0.85 -6.54 -4.24
N ARG A 132 0.95 -6.92 -2.96
CA ARG A 132 -0.23 -7.19 -2.13
C ARG A 132 -1.02 -5.92 -1.88
N ASP A 133 -0.33 -4.80 -1.67
CA ASP A 133 -0.97 -3.51 -1.46
C ASP A 133 -1.72 -3.06 -2.72
N LEU A 134 -1.16 -3.30 -3.91
CA LEU A 134 -1.82 -3.05 -5.19
C LEU A 134 -3.01 -3.99 -5.41
N ASN A 135 -2.92 -5.25 -5.02
CA ASN A 135 -4.02 -6.21 -5.15
C ASN A 135 -5.22 -5.88 -4.22
N LEU A 136 -5.01 -5.14 -3.12
CA LEU A 136 -6.11 -4.60 -2.30
C LEU A 136 -7.04 -3.70 -3.12
N THR A 137 -6.54 -3.01 -4.16
CA THR A 137 -7.36 -2.19 -5.06
C THR A 137 -8.31 -3.04 -5.92
N GLN A 138 -7.98 -4.30 -6.16
CA GLN A 138 -8.75 -5.21 -7.02
C GLN A 138 -9.74 -6.08 -6.25
N TRP A 139 -9.73 -6.09 -4.91
CA TRP A 139 -10.64 -6.88 -4.05
C TRP A 139 -10.72 -8.40 -4.35
N THR A 140 -9.92 -8.94 -5.26
CA THR A 140 -10.06 -10.30 -5.81
C THR A 140 -9.15 -11.33 -5.18
N GLY A 141 -8.28 -10.94 -4.25
CA GLY A 141 -7.31 -11.85 -3.63
C GLY A 141 -7.24 -11.72 -2.12
N GLU A 142 -7.68 -12.76 -1.42
CA GLU A 142 -7.14 -13.18 -0.11
C GLU A 142 -7.62 -12.45 1.17
N PHE A 143 -8.92 -12.17 1.31
CA PHE A 143 -9.52 -12.13 2.67
C PHE A 143 -9.79 -13.54 3.26
N GLU A 144 -9.51 -14.61 2.50
CA GLU A 144 -9.55 -15.99 3.00
C GLU A 144 -8.42 -16.20 4.03
N GLY A 145 -8.75 -16.05 5.31
CA GLY A 145 -7.80 -16.09 6.44
C GLY A 145 -7.70 -14.78 7.23
N ASP A 146 -8.23 -13.68 6.69
CA ASP A 146 -8.12 -12.34 7.29
C ASP A 146 -9.20 -12.07 8.35
N PHE A 147 -10.35 -12.74 8.28
CA PHE A 147 -11.47 -12.48 9.20
C PHE A 147 -11.14 -12.85 10.67
N GLU A 148 -10.56 -14.03 10.89
CA GLU A 148 -10.17 -14.45 12.25
C GLU A 148 -8.92 -13.73 12.76
N THR A 149 -8.00 -13.39 11.84
CA THR A 149 -6.84 -12.55 12.16
C THR A 149 -7.29 -11.16 12.60
N ARG A 150 -8.25 -10.57 11.87
CA ARG A 150 -8.88 -9.30 12.22
C ARG A 150 -9.65 -9.39 13.53
N ARG A 151 -10.40 -10.47 13.77
CA ARG A 151 -11.11 -10.71 15.04
C ARG A 151 -10.15 -10.69 16.22
N THR A 152 -9.04 -11.42 16.08
CA THR A 152 -7.99 -11.49 17.11
C THR A 152 -7.38 -10.11 17.36
N GLU A 153 -7.09 -9.34 16.31
CA GLU A 153 -6.56 -7.98 16.46
C GLU A 153 -7.57 -7.02 17.11
N LEU A 154 -8.84 -7.07 16.73
CA LEU A 154 -9.89 -6.25 17.36
C LEU A 154 -10.06 -6.59 18.84
N ALA A 155 -10.07 -7.88 19.18
CA ALA A 155 -10.15 -8.35 20.56
C ALA A 155 -8.95 -7.87 21.37
N HIS A 156 -7.76 -7.96 20.78
CA HIS A 156 -6.53 -7.45 21.38
C HIS A 156 -6.60 -5.94 21.68
N LEU A 157 -7.02 -5.13 20.71
CA LEU A 157 -7.16 -3.69 20.84
C LEU A 157 -8.21 -3.30 21.89
N ALA A 158 -9.32 -4.03 21.95
CA ALA A 158 -10.38 -3.83 22.93
C ALA A 158 -10.06 -4.42 24.32
N GLY A 159 -9.03 -5.27 24.43
CA GLY A 159 -8.70 -5.98 25.66
C GLY A 159 -9.74 -7.02 26.08
N VAL A 160 -10.40 -7.65 25.11
CA VAL A 160 -11.41 -8.69 25.31
C VAL A 160 -10.97 -10.01 24.68
N ASP A 161 -11.74 -11.06 24.91
CA ASP A 161 -11.54 -12.36 24.26
C ASP A 161 -12.03 -12.34 22.80
N PRO A 162 -11.35 -12.99 21.84
CA PRO A 162 -11.81 -13.09 20.45
C PRO A 162 -13.26 -13.55 20.28
N GLU A 163 -13.78 -14.43 21.14
CA GLU A 163 -15.17 -14.92 21.08
C GLU A 163 -16.21 -13.81 21.34
N GLN A 164 -15.80 -12.69 21.95
CA GLN A 164 -16.66 -11.55 22.22
C GLN A 164 -16.77 -10.59 21.03
N VAL A 165 -15.91 -10.72 20.02
CA VAL A 165 -15.95 -9.90 18.81
C VAL A 165 -16.83 -10.60 17.78
N THR A 166 -17.87 -9.92 17.32
CA THR A 166 -18.85 -10.45 16.38
C THR A 166 -18.40 -10.34 14.92
N ASP A 167 -19.00 -11.14 14.04
CA ASP A 167 -18.71 -11.05 12.59
C ASP A 167 -19.10 -9.69 12.00
N GLU A 168 -20.16 -9.08 12.52
CA GLU A 168 -20.60 -7.73 12.12
C GLU A 168 -19.50 -6.70 12.43
N GLU A 169 -18.86 -6.79 13.60
CA GLU A 169 -17.76 -5.89 13.99
C GLU A 169 -16.52 -6.09 13.12
N VAL A 170 -16.18 -7.34 12.79
CA VAL A 170 -15.05 -7.66 11.90
C VAL A 170 -15.32 -7.12 10.50
N ALA A 171 -16.49 -7.41 9.93
CA ALA A 171 -16.87 -6.94 8.60
C ALA A 171 -16.87 -5.42 8.52
N LYS A 172 -17.44 -4.76 9.54
CA LYS A 172 -17.43 -3.30 9.66
C LYS A 172 -16.02 -2.75 9.75
N SER A 173 -15.13 -3.37 10.51
CA SER A 173 -13.72 -2.96 10.59
C SER A 173 -13.01 -3.05 9.24
N CYS A 174 -13.22 -4.12 8.47
CA CYS A 174 -12.65 -4.26 7.12
C CYS A 174 -13.17 -3.17 6.17
N GLU A 175 -14.49 -2.93 6.17
CA GLU A 175 -15.11 -1.89 5.36
C GLU A 175 -14.62 -0.49 5.74
N ASP A 176 -14.61 -0.16 7.03
CA ASP A 176 -14.21 1.16 7.52
C ASP A 176 -12.72 1.45 7.23
N CYS A 177 -11.85 0.44 7.17
CA CYS A 177 -10.44 0.62 6.83
C CYS A 177 -10.20 1.11 5.39
N LEU A 178 -11.12 0.78 4.47
CA LEU A 178 -11.02 1.10 3.05
C LEU A 178 -11.71 2.42 2.68
N LYS A 179 -12.60 2.92 3.54
CA LYS A 179 -13.26 4.21 3.37
C LYS A 179 -12.31 5.38 3.68
N PRO A 180 -12.61 6.59 3.19
CA PRO A 180 -11.91 7.81 3.60
C PRO A 180 -11.78 7.92 5.13
N GLY A 181 -10.56 8.15 5.61
CA GLY A 181 -10.21 8.17 7.04
C GLY A 181 -9.83 6.81 7.63
N GLY A 182 -10.07 5.70 6.93
CA GLY A 182 -9.60 4.37 7.30
C GLY A 182 -8.10 4.19 7.07
N TRP A 183 -7.44 3.35 7.87
CA TRP A 183 -5.98 3.25 7.83
C TRP A 183 -5.43 2.67 6.53
N THR A 184 -6.12 1.71 5.90
CA THR A 184 -5.72 1.19 4.58
C THR A 184 -5.88 2.28 3.53
N TYR A 185 -7.00 2.98 3.52
CA TYR A 185 -7.21 4.12 2.62
C TYR A 185 -6.10 5.16 2.77
N GLU A 186 -5.84 5.63 4.00
CA GLU A 186 -4.82 6.63 4.29
C GLU A 186 -3.40 6.16 3.90
N TYR A 187 -3.08 4.88 4.14
CA TYR A 187 -1.82 4.29 3.70
C TYR A 187 -1.67 4.37 2.18
N MET A 188 -2.70 3.96 1.43
CA MET A 188 -2.71 4.02 -0.03
C MET A 188 -2.56 5.45 -0.54
N GLN A 189 -3.16 6.45 0.14
CA GLN A 189 -2.99 7.86 -0.23
C GLN A 189 -1.57 8.40 -0.05
N LEU A 190 -0.82 7.83 0.90
CA LEU A 190 0.50 8.31 1.29
C LEU A 190 1.67 7.55 0.67
N ALA A 191 1.41 6.36 0.13
CA ALA A 191 2.44 5.50 -0.43
C ALA A 191 2.90 5.96 -1.83
N GLN A 192 3.91 5.32 -2.40
CA GLN A 192 4.40 5.57 -3.75
C GLN A 192 5.02 4.28 -4.31
N LEU A 193 5.36 4.22 -5.60
CA LEU A 193 5.98 3.01 -6.15
C LEU A 193 7.49 2.96 -5.90
N ALA A 194 8.15 4.13 -5.97
CA ALA A 194 9.59 4.21 -5.79
C ALA A 194 10.04 5.50 -5.10
N ILE A 195 11.25 5.47 -4.55
CA ILE A 195 11.96 6.65 -4.03
C ILE A 195 13.45 6.53 -4.36
N LEU A 196 14.06 7.64 -4.77
CA LEU A 196 15.51 7.75 -4.91
C LEU A 196 16.10 8.55 -3.73
N LEU A 197 17.00 7.96 -2.95
CA LEU A 197 17.68 8.64 -1.84
C LEU A 197 19.19 8.58 -2.07
N GLY A 198 19.83 9.75 -2.19
CA GLY A 198 21.21 9.84 -2.65
C GLY A 198 21.36 9.23 -4.04
N ASP A 199 22.11 8.14 -4.13
CA ASP A 199 22.33 7.34 -5.33
C ASP A 199 21.59 5.98 -5.32
N THR A 200 20.74 5.75 -4.31
CA THR A 200 20.08 4.47 -4.07
C THR A 200 18.59 4.54 -4.40
N LEU A 201 18.16 3.68 -5.32
CA LEU A 201 16.75 3.49 -5.70
C LEU A 201 16.09 2.43 -4.81
N PHE A 202 14.91 2.75 -4.29
CA PHE A 202 14.08 1.80 -3.54
C PHE A 202 12.76 1.56 -4.26
N ILE A 203 12.40 0.29 -4.42
CA ILE A 203 11.17 -0.22 -5.01
C ILE A 203 10.88 -1.61 -4.39
N HIS A 204 9.62 -2.03 -4.33
CA HIS A 204 9.25 -3.33 -3.75
C HIS A 204 9.62 -4.52 -4.65
N GLY A 205 9.33 -4.41 -5.94
CA GLY A 205 9.40 -5.53 -6.90
C GLY A 205 10.75 -5.71 -7.59
N GLU A 206 10.79 -6.68 -8.49
CA GLU A 206 11.97 -6.95 -9.31
C GLU A 206 12.24 -5.78 -10.26
N ILE A 207 13.50 -5.33 -10.36
CA ILE A 207 13.91 -4.39 -11.40
C ILE A 207 14.60 -5.18 -12.50
N LEU A 208 14.05 -5.12 -13.70
CA LEU A 208 14.71 -5.66 -14.88
C LEU A 208 15.62 -4.60 -15.51
N SER A 209 16.92 -4.89 -15.52
CA SER A 209 17.92 -4.11 -16.25
C SER A 209 18.33 -4.81 -17.55
N GLY A 210 18.67 -4.05 -18.60
CA GLY A 210 19.21 -4.58 -19.86
C GLY A 210 18.20 -4.64 -21.02
N ASN A 211 18.53 -5.41 -22.06
CA ASN A 211 17.77 -5.53 -23.31
C ASN A 211 16.56 -6.48 -23.20
N VAL A 212 15.86 -6.50 -22.07
CA VAL A 212 14.60 -7.25 -21.96
C VAL A 212 13.53 -6.44 -22.71
N GLY A 213 12.96 -7.04 -23.77
CA GLY A 213 11.95 -6.38 -24.58
C GLY A 213 10.68 -6.11 -23.77
N VAL A 214 9.97 -5.01 -24.06
CA VAL A 214 8.69 -4.67 -23.40
C VAL A 214 7.70 -5.83 -23.50
N GLU A 215 7.66 -6.50 -24.65
CA GLU A 215 6.83 -7.69 -24.87
C GLU A 215 7.25 -8.90 -24.03
N GLU A 216 8.52 -9.02 -23.66
CA GLU A 216 9.02 -10.10 -22.80
C GLU A 216 8.66 -9.84 -21.33
N VAL A 217 8.69 -8.58 -20.89
CA VAL A 217 8.15 -8.15 -19.59
C VAL A 217 6.63 -8.41 -19.54
N ARG A 218 5.90 -8.02 -20.58
CA ARG A 218 4.43 -8.21 -20.68
C ARG A 218 4.01 -9.69 -20.80
N ALA A 219 4.79 -10.54 -21.47
CA ALA A 219 4.47 -11.95 -21.72
C ALA A 219 4.90 -12.93 -20.61
N GLY A 220 5.70 -12.49 -19.64
CA GLY A 220 6.34 -13.36 -18.66
C GLY A 220 5.41 -13.80 -17.52
N VAL A 221 5.05 -15.09 -17.47
CA VAL A 221 4.47 -15.74 -16.26
C VAL A 221 5.47 -15.78 -15.08
N LYS A 222 6.76 -15.52 -15.35
CA LYS A 222 7.85 -15.41 -14.36
C LYS A 222 8.14 -13.97 -13.89
N HIS A 223 7.63 -12.96 -14.60
CA HIS A 223 7.99 -11.54 -14.42
C HIS A 223 6.76 -10.68 -14.12
N GLN A 224 5.76 -11.25 -13.45
CA GLN A 224 4.52 -10.55 -13.08
C GLN A 224 4.74 -9.36 -12.13
N GLU A 225 5.96 -9.17 -11.65
CA GLU A 225 6.38 -8.25 -10.57
C GLU A 225 7.51 -7.31 -11.00
N ALA A 226 7.88 -7.35 -12.29
CA ALA A 226 9.06 -6.68 -12.81
C ALA A 226 8.76 -5.29 -13.37
N VAL A 227 9.51 -4.29 -12.93
CA VAL A 227 9.54 -2.96 -13.56
C VAL A 227 10.87 -2.79 -14.31
N ARG A 228 10.82 -2.31 -15.56
CA ARG A 228 12.04 -1.96 -16.30
C ARG A 228 12.37 -0.49 -16.06
N THR A 229 13.59 -0.21 -15.62
CA THR A 229 14.07 1.18 -15.48
C THR A 229 13.91 1.95 -16.79
N GLY A 230 13.34 3.15 -16.70
CA GLY A 230 13.08 4.03 -17.83
C GLY A 230 11.76 3.79 -18.54
N LEU A 231 11.12 2.62 -18.43
CA LEU A 231 9.87 2.34 -19.14
C LEU A 231 8.67 2.37 -18.20
N LEU A 232 7.57 2.95 -18.69
CA LEU A 232 6.24 2.79 -18.11
C LEU A 232 5.44 1.77 -18.94
N PRO A 233 4.46 1.06 -18.35
CA PRO A 233 3.71 0.01 -19.03
C PRO A 233 3.04 0.43 -20.34
N GLU A 234 2.69 1.71 -20.50
CA GLU A 234 1.98 2.25 -21.66
C GLU A 234 2.86 3.11 -22.59
N ASP A 235 4.14 3.31 -22.24
CA ASP A 235 5.05 4.15 -23.00
C ASP A 235 6.08 3.32 -23.78
N ASP A 236 6.25 3.66 -25.06
CA ASP A 236 7.27 3.05 -25.93
C ASP A 236 8.63 3.77 -25.83
N ASP A 237 8.65 4.99 -25.28
CA ASP A 237 9.84 5.83 -25.14
C ASP A 237 10.44 5.71 -23.72
N PRO A 238 11.66 5.15 -23.58
CA PRO A 238 12.32 5.05 -22.30
C PRO A 238 12.79 6.42 -21.79
N GLU A 239 12.64 6.65 -20.50
CA GLU A 239 13.23 7.76 -19.76
C GLU A 239 14.69 7.42 -19.40
N ASP A 240 15.61 8.28 -19.84
CA ASP A 240 17.04 8.09 -19.59
C ASP A 240 17.44 8.56 -18.18
N ASP A 241 16.71 9.52 -17.61
CA ASP A 241 16.94 10.02 -16.25
C ASP A 241 16.11 9.25 -15.22
N VAL A 242 16.79 8.67 -14.23
CA VAL A 242 16.15 7.85 -13.21
C VAL A 242 15.25 8.67 -12.27
N GLN A 243 15.54 9.96 -12.06
CA GLN A 243 14.72 10.84 -11.22
C GLN A 243 13.40 11.13 -11.93
N ASP A 244 13.47 11.51 -13.20
CA ASP A 244 12.29 11.75 -14.03
C ASP A 244 11.45 10.48 -14.16
N TRP A 245 12.09 9.32 -14.30
CA TRP A 245 11.41 8.04 -14.34
C TRP A 245 10.66 7.73 -13.03
N VAL A 246 11.28 7.97 -11.87
CA VAL A 246 10.62 7.76 -10.56
C VAL A 246 9.43 8.71 -10.40
N ILE A 247 9.57 9.98 -10.80
CA ILE A 247 8.47 10.96 -10.77
C ILE A 247 7.30 10.48 -11.64
N ARG A 248 7.58 10.02 -12.86
CA ARG A 248 6.57 9.50 -13.78
C ARG A 248 5.90 8.24 -13.22
N LEU A 249 6.67 7.29 -12.69
CA LEU A 249 6.15 6.06 -12.10
C LEU A 249 5.21 6.35 -10.92
N ASN A 250 5.61 7.27 -10.05
CA ASN A 250 4.78 7.68 -8.92
C ASN A 250 3.54 8.49 -9.35
N THR A 251 3.62 9.23 -10.45
CA THR A 251 2.47 9.95 -11.02
C THR A 251 1.41 8.96 -11.56
N GLU A 252 1.87 7.92 -12.24
CA GLU A 252 1.01 6.89 -12.83
C GLU A 252 0.21 6.13 -11.76
N VAL A 253 0.86 5.65 -10.70
CA VAL A 253 0.15 4.93 -9.62
C VAL A 253 -0.87 5.82 -8.90
N ARG A 254 -0.63 7.13 -8.81
CA ARG A 254 -1.59 8.07 -8.22
C ARG A 254 -2.85 8.20 -9.08
N SER A 255 -2.69 8.20 -10.40
CA SER A 255 -3.83 8.16 -11.33
C SER A 255 -4.69 6.92 -11.08
N GLN A 256 -4.07 5.74 -10.95
CA GLN A 256 -4.76 4.48 -10.69
C GLN A 256 -5.49 4.48 -9.33
N ILE A 257 -4.84 4.99 -8.27
CA ILE A 257 -5.48 5.10 -6.95
C ILE A 257 -6.69 6.04 -7.00
N ARG A 258 -6.61 7.17 -7.73
CA ARG A 258 -7.77 8.05 -7.92
C ARG A 258 -8.90 7.39 -8.70
N GLN A 259 -8.59 6.59 -9.71
CA GLN A 259 -9.61 5.82 -10.43
C GLN A 259 -10.33 4.84 -9.49
N TRP A 260 -9.60 4.18 -8.60
CA TRP A 260 -10.17 3.33 -7.55
C TRP A 260 -11.11 4.10 -6.61
N GLU A 261 -10.82 5.36 -6.29
CA GLU A 261 -11.72 6.20 -5.47
C GLU A 261 -13.01 6.61 -6.18
N LEU A 262 -12.97 6.78 -7.51
CA LEU A 262 -14.13 7.21 -8.30
C LEU A 262 -15.10 6.06 -8.60
N VAL A 263 -14.58 4.84 -8.67
CA VAL A 263 -15.38 3.61 -8.82
C VAL A 263 -14.93 2.62 -7.76
N PRO A 264 -15.26 2.86 -6.49
CA PRO A 264 -14.82 1.96 -5.45
C PRO A 264 -15.49 0.60 -5.60
N ALA A 265 -14.69 -0.45 -5.57
CA ALA A 265 -15.19 -1.82 -5.64
C ALA A 265 -16.22 -2.14 -4.53
N TRP A 266 -16.31 -1.35 -3.45
CA TRP A 266 -17.26 -1.56 -2.36
C TRP A 266 -18.73 -1.28 -2.72
N ASP A 267 -19.04 -0.55 -3.81
CA ASP A 267 -20.41 -0.47 -4.35
C ASP A 267 -20.94 -1.84 -4.82
N SER A 268 -20.05 -2.85 -4.92
CA SER A 268 -20.38 -4.23 -5.23
C SER A 268 -20.69 -5.10 -3.99
N MET A 269 -20.51 -4.58 -2.76
CA MET A 269 -20.59 -5.39 -1.52
C MET A 269 -21.97 -5.95 -1.20
N ASP A 270 -23.05 -5.39 -1.76
CA ASP A 270 -24.39 -5.96 -1.63
C ASP A 270 -24.49 -7.40 -2.15
N LYS A 271 -23.58 -7.82 -3.03
CA LYS A 271 -23.53 -9.19 -3.56
C LYS A 271 -22.85 -10.20 -2.64
N LEU A 272 -22.01 -9.77 -1.70
CA LEU A 272 -21.26 -10.66 -0.79
C LEU A 272 -22.02 -10.98 0.51
N ARG A 273 -22.94 -10.10 0.95
CA ARG A 273 -23.85 -10.38 2.08
C ARG A 273 -24.70 -11.64 1.87
N GLY A 274 -24.95 -12.04 0.62
CA GLY A 274 -25.67 -13.27 0.28
C GLY A 274 -24.85 -14.56 0.29
N ALA A 275 -23.51 -14.48 0.33
CA ALA A 275 -22.64 -15.66 0.24
C ALA A 275 -22.36 -16.30 1.62
N SER A 276 -22.42 -15.52 2.71
CA SER A 276 -22.26 -15.99 4.08
C SER A 276 -23.54 -16.64 4.64
N SER A 277 -24.73 -16.23 4.20
CA SER A 277 -26.00 -16.86 4.65
C SER A 277 -26.23 -18.26 4.03
N VAL A 278 -25.60 -18.57 2.89
CA VAL A 278 -25.84 -19.83 2.16
C VAL A 278 -25.01 -21.01 2.70
N ARG A 279 -24.06 -20.77 3.60
CA ARG A 279 -23.19 -21.85 4.16
C ARG A 279 -23.65 -22.43 5.50
N GLN A 280 -24.59 -21.80 6.21
CA GLN A 280 -25.15 -22.40 7.44
C GLN A 280 -26.17 -23.52 7.15
N ASP A 281 -26.72 -23.62 5.93
CA ASP A 281 -27.74 -24.62 5.58
C ASP A 281 -27.17 -25.95 5.02
N LYS A 282 -25.85 -26.16 5.05
CA LYS A 282 -25.22 -27.40 4.52
C LYS A 282 -24.48 -28.24 5.55
N VAL A 283 -24.81 -28.08 6.83
CA VAL A 283 -24.42 -29.02 7.88
C VAL A 283 -25.66 -29.45 8.67
N GLN A 284 -26.47 -30.31 8.06
CA GLN A 284 -27.34 -31.28 8.73
C GLN A 284 -27.26 -32.62 8.00
#